data_AF-A0A368KV22-F1
#
_entry.id   AF-A0A368KV22-F1
#
_cell.length_a   1.000
_cell.length_b   1.000
_cell.length_c   1.000
_cell.angle_alpha   90.00
_cell.angle_beta   90.00
_cell.angle_gamma   90.00
#
_symmetry.space_group_name_H-M   'P 1'
#
loop_
_entity.id
_entity.type
_entity.pdbx_description
1 polymer ?
#
loop_
_entity_poly.entity_id
_entity_poly.type
_entity_poly.pdbx_seq_one_letter_code
_entity_poly.pdbx_strand_id
1 'polypeptide(L)'
;MRLDEIKLPRRVAAHLVTSVCFFTFLVVLTTRFAARDEYYYSWEPIAQRQLPWHASIHFILYQYAWCLLLISMAWGTWVLSRPMVTVGRLITYVSVMGNLVVAWGLWTVWTIYYLNRIEFQKFLEDISGIID
;
A
#
# COMPACT_ATOMS: atom_id res chain seq x y z
N MET A 1 15.84 -24.39 19.60
CA MET A 1 15.91 -24.90 18.22
C MET A 1 16.05 -23.69 17.30
N ARG A 2 17.03 -23.65 16.39
CA ARG A 2 17.19 -22.47 15.51
C ARG A 2 16.18 -22.58 14.36
N LEU A 3 15.46 -21.49 14.06
CA LEU A 3 14.44 -21.46 12.98
C LEU A 3 15.02 -21.77 11.59
N ASP A 4 16.34 -21.65 11.43
CA ASP A 4 17.06 -21.98 10.20
C ASP A 4 17.26 -23.48 9.96
N GLU A 5 17.06 -24.30 11.01
CA GLU A 5 17.19 -25.75 10.96
C GLU A 5 15.88 -26.42 10.51
N ILE A 6 14.74 -25.73 10.69
CA ILE A 6 13.41 -26.24 10.35
C ILE A 6 13.13 -25.94 8.88
N LYS A 7 12.88 -26.99 8.10
CA LYS A 7 12.58 -26.91 6.67
C LYS A 7 11.19 -27.46 6.39
N LEU A 8 10.44 -26.75 5.54
CA LEU A 8 9.13 -27.16 5.07
C LEU A 8 9.19 -27.58 3.59
N PRO A 9 8.36 -28.57 3.19
CA PRO A 9 8.23 -28.92 1.79
C PRO A 9 7.61 -27.76 1.02
N ARG A 10 8.10 -27.52 -0.21
CA ARG A 10 7.66 -26.41 -1.07
C ARG A 10 6.14 -26.28 -1.21
N ARG A 11 5.39 -27.38 -1.24
CA ARG A 11 3.92 -27.36 -1.38
C ARG A 11 3.25 -26.60 -0.24
N VAL A 12 3.67 -26.83 1.00
CA VAL A 12 3.14 -26.14 2.18
C VAL A 12 3.56 -24.67 2.18
N ALA A 13 4.82 -24.40 1.87
CA ALA A 13 5.34 -23.04 1.74
C ALA A 13 4.62 -22.26 0.63
N ALA A 14 4.26 -22.91 -0.48
CA ALA A 14 3.58 -22.29 -1.61
C ALA A 14 2.19 -21.81 -1.21
N HIS A 15 1.40 -22.61 -0.50
CA HIS A 15 0.09 -22.18 0.01
C HIS A 15 0.21 -20.95 0.92
N LEU A 16 1.21 -20.92 1.82
CA LEU A 16 1.41 -19.77 2.70
C LEU A 16 1.78 -18.50 1.91
N VAL A 17 2.74 -18.60 1.00
CA VAL A 17 3.21 -17.48 0.18
C VAL A 17 2.09 -16.97 -0.73
N THR A 18 1.34 -17.86 -1.40
CA THR A 18 0.23 -17.44 -2.27
C THR A 18 -0.90 -16.80 -1.48
N SER A 19 -1.28 -17.32 -0.32
CA SER A 19 -2.28 -16.71 0.55
C SER A 19 -1.86 -15.31 1.01
N VAL A 20 -0.59 -15.12 1.41
CA VAL A 20 -0.06 -13.82 1.83
C VAL A 20 -0.03 -12.84 0.65
N CYS A 21 0.43 -13.27 -0.53
CA CYS A 21 0.40 -12.46 -1.75
C CYS A 21 -1.03 -12.03 -2.11
N PHE A 22 -1.97 -12.98 -2.10
CA PHE A 22 -3.36 -12.72 -2.46
C PHE A 22 -4.03 -11.76 -1.48
N PHE A 23 -3.85 -11.97 -0.17
CA PHE A 23 -4.36 -11.07 0.86
C PHE A 23 -3.76 -9.66 0.71
N THR A 24 -2.45 -9.57 0.52
CA THR A 24 -1.74 -8.30 0.30
C THR A 24 -2.27 -7.58 -0.92
N PHE A 25 -2.47 -8.30 -2.03
CA PHE A 25 -3.06 -7.76 -3.25
C PHE A 25 -4.48 -7.23 -3.01
N LEU A 26 -5.33 -7.99 -2.32
CA LEU A 26 -6.70 -7.58 -1.99
C LEU A 26 -6.74 -6.30 -1.14
N VAL A 27 -5.92 -6.22 -0.08
CA VAL A 27 -5.88 -5.02 0.77
C VAL A 27 -5.43 -3.79 -0.03
N VAL A 28 -4.38 -3.95 -0.84
CA VAL A 28 -3.83 -2.86 -1.64
C VAL A 28 -4.79 -2.44 -2.76
N LEU A 29 -5.51 -3.39 -3.36
CA LEU A 29 -6.52 -3.11 -4.38
C LEU A 29 -7.74 -2.38 -3.78
N THR A 30 -8.28 -2.87 -2.67
CA THR A 30 -9.46 -2.27 -1.99
C THR A 30 -9.15 -0.88 -1.48
N THR A 31 -8.01 -0.67 -0.83
CA THR A 31 -7.55 0.67 -0.40
C THR A 31 -7.32 1.61 -1.57
N ARG A 32 -6.83 1.13 -2.72
CA ARG A 32 -6.72 1.94 -3.94
C ARG A 32 -8.09 2.36 -4.48
N PHE A 33 -9.05 1.45 -4.51
CA PHE A 33 -10.41 1.78 -4.95
C PHE A 33 -11.08 2.77 -4.01
N ALA A 34 -10.98 2.56 -2.69
CA ALA A 34 -11.50 3.49 -1.69
C ALA A 34 -10.90 4.89 -1.86
N ALA A 35 -9.59 4.98 -2.03
CA ALA A 35 -8.93 6.26 -2.29
C ALA A 35 -9.39 6.85 -3.63
N ARG A 36 -9.46 6.04 -4.70
CA ARG A 36 -9.91 6.48 -6.03
C ARG A 36 -11.32 7.06 -6.00
N ASP A 37 -12.25 6.43 -5.30
CA ASP A 37 -13.63 6.92 -5.21
C ASP A 37 -13.67 8.29 -4.53
N GLU A 38 -12.93 8.50 -3.45
CA GLU A 38 -12.77 9.84 -2.85
C GLU A 38 -12.08 10.84 -3.80
N TYR A 39 -11.05 10.42 -4.55
CA TYR A 39 -10.40 11.28 -5.55
C TYR A 39 -11.33 11.66 -6.71
N TYR A 40 -12.28 10.80 -7.10
CA TYR A 40 -13.13 11.02 -8.27
C TYR A 40 -14.28 11.99 -8.00
N TYR A 41 -14.71 12.10 -6.74
CA TYR A 41 -15.70 13.11 -6.32
C TYR A 41 -15.08 14.48 -6.02
N SER A 42 -13.75 14.55 -5.99
CA SER A 42 -13.02 15.80 -5.91
C SER A 42 -13.08 16.54 -7.27
N TRP A 43 -13.71 17.72 -7.32
CA TRP A 43 -14.10 18.45 -8.55
C TRP A 43 -12.96 18.89 -9.49
N GLU A 44 -11.70 18.59 -9.18
CA GLU A 44 -10.53 18.93 -10.01
C GLU A 44 -9.53 17.76 -10.03
N PRO A 45 -8.99 17.38 -11.21
CA PRO A 45 -7.88 16.45 -11.30
C PRO A 45 -6.73 16.91 -10.40
N ILE A 46 -6.19 16.03 -9.55
CA ILE A 46 -5.04 16.33 -8.66
C ILE A 46 -3.87 16.96 -9.42
N ALA A 47 -3.68 16.58 -10.69
CA ALA A 47 -2.66 17.11 -11.57
C ALA A 47 -2.82 18.61 -11.88
N GLN A 48 -4.01 19.18 -11.68
CA GLN A 48 -4.33 20.59 -11.90
C GLN A 48 -4.43 21.39 -10.59
N ARG A 49 -4.46 20.70 -9.43
CA ARG A 49 -4.42 21.37 -8.12
C ARG A 49 -3.00 21.88 -7.88
N GLN A 50 -2.85 23.19 -7.58
CA GLN A 50 -1.62 23.73 -6.98
C GLN A 50 -1.52 23.20 -5.54
N LEU A 51 -1.11 21.94 -5.42
CA LEU A 51 -0.82 21.33 -4.13
C LEU A 51 0.54 21.81 -3.64
N PRO A 52 0.70 22.02 -2.34
CA PRO A 52 2.02 22.31 -1.80
C PRO A 52 2.96 21.14 -2.09
N TRP A 53 4.24 21.45 -2.34
CA TRP A 53 5.21 20.51 -2.92
C TRP A 53 5.31 19.16 -2.17
N HIS A 54 5.14 19.15 -0.84
CA HIS A 54 5.17 17.95 -0.01
C HIS A 54 4.01 17.00 -0.33
N ALA A 55 2.82 17.53 -0.67
CA ALA A 55 1.68 16.74 -1.07
C ALA A 55 1.88 16.15 -2.48
N SER A 56 2.46 16.91 -3.41
CA SER A 56 2.78 16.42 -4.75
C SER A 56 3.76 15.23 -4.71
N ILE A 57 4.82 15.32 -3.90
CA ILE A 57 5.77 14.21 -3.69
C ILE A 57 5.06 12.99 -3.10
N HIS A 58 4.16 13.19 -2.14
CA HIS A 58 3.39 12.12 -1.50
C HIS A 58 2.55 11.32 -2.51
N PHE A 59 1.87 11.99 -3.44
CA PHE A 59 1.09 11.33 -4.49
C PHE A 59 1.96 10.65 -5.55
N ILE A 60 3.09 11.27 -5.93
CA ILE A 60 4.05 10.67 -6.87
C ILE A 60 4.60 9.37 -6.29
N LEU A 61 5.04 9.37 -5.02
CA LEU A 61 5.54 8.18 -4.34
C LEU A 61 4.47 7.09 -4.19
N TYR A 62 3.21 7.48 -3.91
CA TYR A 62 2.08 6.54 -3.85
C TYR A 62 1.88 5.78 -5.18
N GLN A 63 2.09 6.45 -6.32
CA GLN A 63 2.02 5.82 -7.64
C GLN A 63 3.15 4.80 -7.86
N TYR A 64 4.37 5.07 -7.36
CA TYR A 64 5.52 4.16 -7.50
C TYR A 64 5.58 3.06 -6.44
N ALA A 65 4.86 3.20 -5.33
CA ALA A 65 4.81 2.17 -4.28
C ALA A 65 4.22 0.83 -4.79
N TRP A 66 3.49 0.84 -5.91
CA TRP A 66 3.07 -0.37 -6.64
C TRP A 66 4.26 -1.19 -7.16
N CYS A 67 5.33 -0.55 -7.59
CA CYS A 67 6.53 -1.24 -8.02
C CYS A 67 7.16 -2.03 -6.86
N LEU A 68 7.17 -1.45 -5.66
CA LEU A 68 7.66 -2.13 -4.45
C LEU A 68 6.79 -3.35 -4.09
N LEU A 69 5.47 -3.24 -4.24
CA LEU A 69 4.54 -4.35 -4.09
C LEU A 69 4.87 -5.49 -5.06
N LEU A 70 5.02 -5.18 -6.35
CA LEU A 70 5.32 -6.16 -7.39
C LEU A 70 6.66 -6.84 -7.18
N ILE A 71 7.70 -6.07 -6.79
CA ILE A 71 9.02 -6.61 -6.43
C ILE A 71 8.90 -7.57 -5.24
N SER A 72 8.11 -7.20 -4.23
CA SER A 72 7.90 -8.02 -3.03
C SER A 72 7.13 -9.31 -3.32
N MET A 73 6.17 -9.27 -4.25
CA MET A 73 5.47 -10.47 -4.74
C MET A 73 6.41 -11.37 -5.55
N ALA A 74 7.24 -10.81 -6.43
CA ALA A 74 8.24 -11.55 -7.18
C ALA A 74 9.29 -12.21 -6.26
N TRP A 75 9.63 -11.55 -5.15
CA TRP A 75 10.51 -12.12 -4.12
C TRP A 75 9.91 -13.39 -3.47
N GLY A 76 8.60 -13.44 -3.30
CA GLY A 76 7.90 -14.66 -2.84
C GLY A 76 8.12 -15.86 -3.77
N THR A 77 8.08 -15.62 -5.09
CA THR A 77 8.39 -16.65 -6.10
C THR A 77 9.82 -17.15 -5.98
N TRP A 78 10.77 -16.25 -5.65
CA TRP A 78 12.16 -16.64 -5.41
C TRP A 78 12.33 -17.48 -4.13
N VAL A 79 11.60 -17.17 -3.05
CA VAL A 79 11.58 -18.00 -1.83
C VAL A 79 11.12 -19.43 -2.14
N LEU A 80 10.17 -19.60 -3.06
CA LEU A 80 9.64 -20.89 -3.50
C LEU A 80 10.49 -21.61 -4.56
N SER A 81 11.55 -21.00 -5.07
CA SER A 81 12.43 -21.62 -6.08
C SER A 81 13.13 -22.89 -5.56
N ARG A 82 13.25 -23.03 -4.24
CA ARG A 82 13.92 -24.17 -3.60
C ARG A 82 12.91 -25.27 -3.24
N PRO A 83 13.29 -26.57 -3.37
CA PRO A 83 12.39 -27.69 -3.05
C PRO A 83 12.09 -27.79 -1.54
N MET A 84 13.01 -27.32 -0.71
CA MET A 84 12.90 -27.22 0.74
C MET A 84 13.07 -25.75 1.13
N VAL A 85 12.11 -25.20 1.85
CA VAL A 85 12.12 -23.79 2.27
C VAL A 85 12.32 -23.71 3.77
N THR A 86 13.30 -22.93 4.20
CA THR A 86 13.58 -22.68 5.62
C THR A 86 12.48 -21.85 6.25
N VAL A 87 11.99 -22.25 7.43
CA VAL A 87 10.93 -21.52 8.15
C VAL A 87 11.32 -20.08 8.45
N GLY A 88 12.59 -19.82 8.83
CA GLY A 88 13.10 -18.47 9.02
C GLY A 88 12.86 -17.55 7.82
N ARG A 89 13.11 -18.01 6.58
CA ARG A 89 12.87 -17.22 5.36
C ARG A 89 11.39 -16.94 5.12
N LEU A 90 10.52 -17.89 5.44
CA LEU A 90 9.07 -17.71 5.33
C LEU A 90 8.57 -16.69 6.35
N ILE A 91 9.05 -16.73 7.58
CA ILE A 91 8.70 -15.74 8.62
C ILE A 91 9.15 -14.35 8.19
N THR A 92 10.38 -14.19 7.71
CA THR A 92 10.87 -12.90 7.20
C THR A 92 9.99 -12.41 6.05
N TYR A 93 9.67 -13.28 5.09
CA TYR A 93 8.81 -12.93 3.96
C TYR A 93 7.42 -12.46 4.41
N VAL A 94 6.76 -13.24 5.26
CA VAL A 94 5.43 -12.91 5.81
C VAL A 94 5.46 -11.61 6.60
N SER A 95 6.51 -11.39 7.39
CA SER A 95 6.67 -10.18 8.20
C SER A 95 6.86 -8.94 7.32
N VAL A 96 7.66 -9.04 6.27
CA VAL A 96 7.85 -7.94 5.30
C VAL A 96 6.54 -7.64 4.56
N MET A 97 5.82 -8.66 4.09
CA MET A 97 4.54 -8.48 3.42
C MET A 97 3.48 -7.88 4.36
N GLY A 98 3.40 -8.35 5.61
CA GLY A 98 2.51 -7.79 6.61
C GLY A 98 2.80 -6.31 6.91
N ASN A 99 4.06 -5.95 7.09
CA ASN A 99 4.46 -4.56 7.30
C ASN A 99 4.17 -3.68 6.08
N LEU A 100 4.36 -4.19 4.87
CA LEU A 100 3.99 -3.49 3.63
C LEU A 100 2.49 -3.21 3.57
N VAL A 101 1.65 -4.18 3.94
CA VAL A 101 0.19 -4.01 4.00
C VAL A 101 -0.21 -2.94 5.01
N VAL A 102 0.37 -2.97 6.22
CA VAL A 102 0.08 -1.97 7.26
C VAL A 102 0.54 -0.58 6.83
N ALA A 103 1.77 -0.47 6.31
CA ALA A 103 2.31 0.80 5.80
C ALA A 103 1.45 1.35 4.66
N TRP A 104 0.99 0.49 3.75
CA TRP A 104 0.09 0.87 2.68
C TRP A 104 -1.24 1.39 3.21
N GLY A 105 -1.87 0.66 4.13
CA GLY A 105 -3.13 1.08 4.75
C GLY A 105 -3.02 2.42 5.47
N LEU A 106 -1.97 2.63 6.25
CA LEU A 106 -1.70 3.89 6.94
C LEU A 106 -1.46 5.03 5.94
N TRP A 107 -0.71 4.77 4.86
CA TRP A 107 -0.47 5.74 3.79
C TRP A 107 -1.81 6.13 3.13
N THR A 108 -2.65 5.16 2.77
CA THR A 108 -3.98 5.44 2.20
C THR A 108 -4.82 6.29 3.13
N VAL A 109 -5.00 5.89 4.40
CA VAL A 109 -5.82 6.65 5.38
C VAL A 109 -5.29 8.06 5.57
N TRP A 110 -3.98 8.25 5.69
CA TRP A 110 -3.37 9.57 5.79
C TRP A 110 -3.69 10.44 4.57
N THR A 111 -3.65 9.84 3.38
CA THR A 111 -3.87 10.56 2.13
C THR A 111 -5.30 11.03 2.01
N ILE A 112 -6.24 10.16 2.35
CA ILE A 112 -7.68 10.46 2.46
C ILE A 112 -7.93 11.62 3.43
N TYR A 113 -7.40 11.51 4.65
CA TYR A 113 -7.53 12.54 5.67
C TYR A 113 -6.97 13.89 5.21
N TYR A 114 -5.81 13.87 4.56
CA TYR A 114 -5.14 15.08 4.08
C TYR A 114 -5.95 15.79 2.99
N LEU A 115 -6.54 15.05 2.06
CA LEU A 115 -7.41 15.59 1.01
C LEU A 115 -8.67 16.21 1.60
N ASN A 116 -9.35 15.48 2.49
CA ASN A 116 -10.55 15.98 3.16
C ASN A 116 -10.27 17.28 3.91
N ARG A 117 -9.09 17.39 4.55
CA ARG A 117 -8.66 18.63 5.21
C ARG A 117 -8.47 19.79 4.22
N ILE A 118 -7.83 19.56 3.08
CA ILE A 118 -7.63 20.60 2.05
C ILE A 118 -8.97 21.08 1.50
N GLU A 119 -9.89 20.15 1.21
CA GLU A 119 -11.21 20.50 0.67
C GLU A 119 -12.05 21.28 1.67
N PHE A 120 -11.99 20.91 2.94
CA PHE A 120 -12.63 21.67 4.01
C PHE A 120 -12.05 23.09 4.13
N GLN A 121 -10.73 23.26 3.98
CA GLN A 121 -10.11 24.58 3.99
C GLN A 121 -10.57 25.45 2.81
N LYS A 122 -10.59 24.90 1.59
CA LYS A 122 -11.11 25.61 0.41
C LYS A 122 -12.56 26.04 0.60
N PHE A 123 -13.41 25.16 1.13
CA PHE A 123 -14.81 25.48 1.41
C PHE A 123 -14.96 26.66 2.39
N LEU A 124 -14.12 26.73 3.42
CA LEU A 124 -14.12 27.86 4.36
C LEU A 124 -13.65 29.16 3.71
N GLU A 125 -12.63 29.10 2.85
CA GLU A 125 -12.14 30.26 2.09
C GLU A 125 -13.22 30.81 1.15
N ASP A 126 -13.89 29.94 0.40
CA ASP A 126 -14.98 30.32 -0.52
C ASP A 126 -16.13 31.01 0.24
N ILE A 127 -16.51 30.53 1.42
CA ILE A 127 -17.54 31.18 2.25
C ILE A 127 -17.07 32.56 2.74
N SER A 128 -15.81 32.68 3.18
CA SER A 128 -15.28 33.95 3.67
C SER A 128 -15.28 35.03 2.58
N GLY A 129 -14.98 34.67 1.33
CA GLY A 129 -15.01 35.60 0.19
C GLY A 129 -16.40 36.00 -0.30
N ILE A 130 -17.47 35.35 0.18
CA ILE A 130 -18.87 35.74 -0.08
C ILE A 130 -19.36 36.79 0.94
N ILE A 131 -18.71 36.84 2.11
CA ILE A 131 -19.15 37.69 3.24
C ILE A 131 -18.49 39.08 3.21
N ASP A 132 -17.39 39.24 2.47
CA ASP A 132 -16.75 40.54 2.15
C ASP A 132 -17.39 41.22 0.92
#